data_AF-X0V0U5-F1
#
_entry.id   AF-X0V0U5-F1
#
_cell.length_a   1.000
_cell.length_b   1.000
_cell.length_c   1.000
_cell.angle_alpha   90.00
_cell.angle_beta   90.00
_cell.angle_gamma   90.00
#
_symmetry.space_group_name_H-M   'P 1'
#
loop_
_entity.id
_entity.type
_entity.pdbx_description
1 polymer ?
#
loop_
_entity_poly.entity_id
_entity_poly.type
_entity_poly.pdbx_seq_one_letter_code
_entity_poly.pdbx_strand_id
1 'polypeptide(L)'
;VLGYYSIPSWAHIVVNDGDTVSPGGLLAKTPREITGTTDITGGLPRVVELFEARRPKDPAIITEIDGIVEFAGSSRGKRKIVIKNDETGMTKEYLIAPGKHLNVYKGDRVRAGQQLIEGPIVPQDILRVRGATRLQEYILNEVQEVYRLQGVTIDDKHIEVIIRKMLSKMEVEDAGDTNFLIGEYVDRFRYEEENERVLAKKKKPAKASPVLLGITRASLSTSSFISAASFQETTRVLTDAAFSGRRDELKGLKENVIMGHLIPAGTG
;
A
#
# COMPACT_ATOMS: atom_id res chain seq x y z
N VAL A 1 -19.78 -6.18 -36.84
CA VAL A 1 -19.55 -5.44 -35.59
C VAL A 1 -18.18 -4.79 -35.68
N LEU A 2 -18.10 -3.45 -35.61
CA LEU A 2 -16.83 -2.69 -35.79
C LEU A 2 -15.94 -2.70 -34.52
N GLY A 3 -16.50 -2.97 -33.34
CA GLY A 3 -15.76 -3.08 -32.08
C GLY A 3 -16.71 -3.35 -30.90
N TYR A 4 -16.15 -3.77 -29.77
CA TYR A 4 -16.86 -3.91 -28.50
C TYR A 4 -16.24 -2.95 -27.48
N TYR A 5 -17.05 -2.04 -26.94
CA TYR A 5 -16.61 -1.04 -25.98
C TYR A 5 -17.32 -1.29 -24.63
N SER A 6 -16.54 -1.60 -23.59
CA SER A 6 -17.09 -1.81 -22.25
C SER A 6 -17.31 -0.45 -21.58
N ILE A 7 -18.57 -0.10 -21.34
CA ILE A 7 -18.94 1.10 -20.58
C ILE A 7 -19.28 0.72 -19.12
N PRO A 8 -19.06 1.62 -18.15
CA PRO A 8 -19.52 1.41 -16.78
C PRO A 8 -21.04 1.23 -16.72
N SER A 9 -21.55 0.50 -15.73
CA SER A 9 -22.99 0.26 -15.55
C SER A 9 -23.81 1.53 -15.32
N TRP A 10 -23.14 2.62 -14.94
CA TRP A 10 -23.72 3.92 -14.64
C TRP A 10 -23.49 4.95 -15.76
N ALA A 11 -22.91 4.55 -16.90
CA ALA A 11 -22.76 5.43 -18.05
C ALA A 11 -24.11 5.68 -18.74
N HIS A 12 -24.31 6.92 -19.19
CA HIS A 12 -25.50 7.32 -19.93
C HIS A 12 -25.22 7.17 -21.43
N ILE A 13 -25.88 6.22 -22.07
CA ILE A 13 -25.80 6.03 -23.53
C ILE A 13 -26.50 7.24 -24.20
N VAL A 14 -25.87 7.82 -25.22
CA VAL A 14 -26.39 9.00 -25.94
C VAL A 14 -26.81 8.69 -27.38
N VAL A 15 -26.64 7.44 -27.81
CA VAL A 15 -27.04 6.94 -29.13
C VAL A 15 -28.09 5.84 -28.99
N ASN A 16 -28.97 5.72 -29.96
CA ASN A 16 -29.99 4.67 -30.01
C ASN A 16 -29.59 3.56 -30.98
N ASP A 17 -30.24 2.40 -30.86
CA ASP A 17 -30.06 1.30 -31.80
C ASP A 17 -30.52 1.72 -33.21
N GLY A 18 -29.66 1.51 -34.22
CA GLY A 18 -29.88 1.94 -35.60
C GLY A 18 -29.30 3.31 -35.99
N ASP A 19 -28.76 4.09 -35.04
CA ASP A 19 -28.14 5.37 -35.34
C ASP A 19 -26.85 5.21 -36.17
N THR A 20 -26.67 6.09 -37.17
CA THR A 20 -25.43 6.14 -37.96
C THR A 20 -24.39 6.99 -37.24
N VAL A 21 -23.25 6.41 -36.87
CA VAL A 21 -22.19 7.07 -36.12
C VAL A 21 -20.90 7.19 -36.95
N SER A 22 -20.26 8.35 -36.88
CA SER A 22 -18.97 8.62 -37.56
C SER A 22 -17.78 8.34 -36.65
N PRO A 23 -16.57 8.07 -37.18
CA PRO A 23 -15.35 7.95 -36.37
C PRO A 23 -15.15 9.17 -35.46
N GLY A 24 -14.94 8.94 -34.16
CA GLY A 24 -14.85 9.99 -33.14
C GLY A 24 -16.20 10.46 -32.56
N GLY A 25 -17.32 9.89 -33.01
CA GLY A 25 -18.66 10.16 -32.47
C GLY A 25 -18.81 9.72 -31.01
N LEU A 26 -19.56 10.50 -30.25
CA LEU A 26 -19.82 10.23 -28.84
C LEU A 26 -20.94 9.19 -28.68
N LEU A 27 -20.60 8.00 -28.15
CA LEU A 27 -21.55 6.88 -27.99
C LEU A 27 -22.18 6.83 -26.59
N ALA A 28 -21.39 7.14 -25.56
CA ALA A 28 -21.85 7.16 -24.18
C ALA A 28 -21.14 8.30 -23.44
N LYS A 29 -21.88 8.95 -22.53
CA LYS A 29 -21.34 9.88 -21.56
C LYS A 29 -21.31 9.17 -20.23
N THR A 30 -20.12 8.92 -19.73
CA THR A 30 -19.92 8.66 -18.30
C THR A 30 -20.03 10.02 -17.63
N PRO A 31 -21.04 10.31 -16.79
CA PRO A 31 -21.05 11.55 -16.03
C PRO A 31 -19.74 11.61 -15.27
N ARG A 32 -18.79 12.44 -15.68
CA ARG A 32 -17.76 12.83 -14.73
C ARG A 32 -18.58 13.48 -13.63
N GLU A 33 -18.58 12.89 -12.45
CA GLU A 33 -18.49 13.73 -11.28
C GLU A 33 -17.27 14.61 -11.58
N ILE A 34 -17.54 15.79 -12.16
CA ILE A 34 -16.83 16.98 -11.73
C ILE A 34 -16.89 16.79 -10.23
N THR A 35 -15.74 16.60 -9.60
CA THR A 35 -15.62 16.65 -8.16
C THR A 35 -16.06 18.05 -7.77
N GLY A 36 -17.37 18.30 -7.87
CA GLY A 36 -18.07 19.45 -7.37
C GLY A 36 -17.93 19.24 -5.90
N THR A 37 -16.91 19.91 -5.34
CA THR A 37 -16.47 19.71 -3.97
C THR A 37 -16.33 18.22 -3.65
N THR A 38 -15.18 17.60 -3.94
CA THR A 38 -14.77 16.39 -3.22
C THR A 38 -15.10 16.67 -1.77
N ASP A 39 -16.08 15.94 -1.25
CA ASP A 39 -16.75 16.23 0.00
C ASP A 39 -15.70 16.63 1.04
N ILE A 40 -15.69 17.91 1.44
CA ILE A 40 -14.66 18.50 2.31
C ILE A 40 -14.61 17.73 3.64
N THR A 41 -15.69 17.01 3.95
CA THR A 41 -15.85 16.12 5.11
C THR A 41 -15.16 14.75 4.96
N GLY A 42 -14.79 14.33 3.74
CA GLY A 42 -14.20 13.01 3.43
C GLY A 42 -12.66 12.96 3.42
N GLY A 43 -11.98 14.11 3.46
CA GLY A 43 -10.51 14.18 3.35
C GLY A 43 -9.78 13.48 4.50
N LEU A 44 -10.13 13.80 5.75
CA LEU A 44 -9.46 13.20 6.91
C LEU A 44 -9.67 11.68 7.01
N PRO A 45 -10.88 11.11 6.76
CA PRO A 45 -11.05 9.67 6.63
C PRO A 45 -10.09 9.00 5.64
N ARG A 46 -9.79 9.65 4.51
CA ARG A 46 -8.85 9.14 3.52
C ARG A 46 -7.41 9.14 4.05
N VAL A 47 -6.99 10.21 4.73
CA VAL A 47 -5.67 10.27 5.38
C VAL A 47 -5.53 9.18 6.45
N VAL A 48 -6.57 8.97 7.25
CA VAL A 48 -6.61 7.88 8.25
C VAL A 48 -6.52 6.52 7.58
N GLU A 49 -7.22 6.30 6.46
CA GLU A 49 -7.15 5.05 5.69
C GLU A 49 -5.71 4.77 5.21
N LEU A 50 -5.04 5.79 4.68
CA LEU A 50 -3.66 5.71 4.20
C LEU A 50 -2.67 5.43 5.35
N PHE A 51 -2.73 6.20 6.44
CA PHE A 51 -1.81 6.02 7.57
C PHE A 51 -2.07 4.76 8.39
N GLU A 52 -3.29 4.22 8.37
CA GLU A 52 -3.55 2.89 8.94
C GLU A 52 -3.29 1.75 7.95
N ALA A 53 -2.79 2.06 6.75
CA ALA A 53 -2.55 1.10 5.68
C ALA A 53 -3.78 0.20 5.42
N ARG A 54 -4.98 0.77 5.52
CA ARG A 54 -6.24 0.04 5.37
C ARG A 54 -6.49 -0.26 3.89
N ARG A 55 -7.13 -1.40 3.65
CA ARG A 55 -7.59 -1.75 2.30
C ARG A 55 -8.82 -0.90 1.96
N PRO A 56 -8.83 -0.18 0.83
CA PRO A 56 -10.01 0.56 0.38
C PRO A 56 -11.22 -0.36 0.16
N LYS A 57 -12.43 0.20 0.28
CA LYS A 57 -13.69 -0.54 0.08
C LYS A 57 -13.84 -1.07 -1.35
N ASP A 58 -13.45 -0.25 -2.33
CA ASP A 58 -13.51 -0.60 -3.74
C ASP A 58 -12.14 -0.46 -4.42
N PRO A 59 -11.21 -1.39 -4.18
CA PRO A 59 -9.83 -1.22 -4.59
C PRO A 59 -9.65 -1.44 -6.09
N ALA A 60 -8.78 -0.65 -6.70
CA ALA A 60 -8.26 -0.95 -8.01
C ALA A 60 -7.36 -2.18 -7.99
N ILE A 61 -7.31 -2.89 -9.13
CA ILE A 61 -6.39 -4.01 -9.37
C ILE A 61 -5.26 -3.48 -10.25
N ILE A 62 -4.02 -3.67 -9.81
CA ILE A 62 -2.82 -3.35 -10.61
C ILE A 62 -2.20 -4.63 -11.18
N THR A 63 -1.56 -4.52 -12.36
CA THR A 63 -0.78 -5.64 -12.90
C THR A 63 0.56 -5.77 -12.17
N GLU A 64 1.07 -6.99 -12.03
CA GLU A 64 2.35 -7.32 -11.39
C GLU A 64 3.48 -7.44 -12.42
N ILE A 65 3.13 -7.59 -13.69
CA ILE A 65 4.05 -7.77 -14.80
C ILE A 65 3.77 -6.76 -15.91
N ASP A 66 4.82 -6.40 -16.64
CA ASP A 66 4.68 -5.74 -17.94
C ASP A 66 4.11 -6.73 -18.96
N GLY A 67 3.34 -6.26 -19.94
CA GLY A 67 2.86 -7.14 -21.01
C GLY A 67 1.71 -6.59 -21.82
N ILE A 68 1.11 -7.46 -22.63
CA ILE A 68 -0.04 -7.19 -23.48
C ILE A 68 -1.31 -7.75 -22.82
N VAL A 69 -2.38 -6.95 -22.86
CA VAL A 69 -3.68 -7.30 -22.28
C VAL A 69 -4.45 -8.24 -23.21
N GLU A 70 -4.85 -9.39 -22.70
CA GLU A 70 -5.78 -10.32 -23.33
C GLU A 70 -7.02 -10.55 -22.46
N PHE A 71 -8.20 -10.63 -23.08
CA PHE A 71 -9.42 -11.04 -22.40
C PHE A 71 -9.65 -12.54 -22.59
N ALA A 72 -9.68 -13.29 -21.49
CA ALA A 72 -9.87 -14.73 -21.47
C ALA A 72 -11.29 -15.13 -21.02
N GLY A 73 -12.29 -14.44 -21.57
CA GLY A 73 -13.71 -14.66 -21.29
C GLY A 73 -14.11 -14.37 -19.85
N SER A 74 -15.03 -15.18 -19.32
CA SER A 74 -15.53 -15.06 -17.95
C SER A 74 -15.39 -16.40 -17.22
N SER A 75 -14.91 -16.37 -15.98
CA SER A 75 -14.82 -17.53 -15.09
C SER A 75 -15.62 -17.25 -13.82
N ARG A 76 -16.56 -18.15 -13.48
CA ARG A 76 -17.43 -18.03 -12.28
C ARG A 76 -18.11 -16.65 -12.16
N GLY A 77 -18.60 -16.11 -13.27
CA GLY A 77 -19.27 -14.80 -13.32
C GLY A 77 -18.34 -13.57 -13.22
N LYS A 78 -17.01 -13.77 -13.11
CA LYS A 78 -16.00 -12.71 -13.14
C LYS A 78 -15.33 -12.66 -14.51
N ARG A 79 -15.06 -11.45 -15.02
CA ARG A 79 -14.29 -11.24 -16.24
C ARG A 79 -12.83 -11.60 -15.97
N LYS A 80 -12.18 -12.32 -16.89
CA LYS A 80 -10.79 -12.74 -16.76
C LYS A 80 -9.90 -11.92 -17.70
N ILE A 81 -8.97 -11.16 -17.13
CA ILE A 81 -7.89 -10.49 -17.86
C ILE A 81 -6.62 -11.31 -17.70
N VAL A 82 -5.89 -11.52 -18.78
CA VAL A 82 -4.58 -12.15 -18.79
C VAL A 82 -3.60 -11.13 -19.33
N ILE A 83 -2.53 -10.87 -18.57
CA ILE A 83 -1.40 -10.09 -19.06
C ILE A 83 -0.32 -11.07 -19.48
N LYS A 84 0.17 -10.96 -20.71
CA LYS A 84 1.25 -11.79 -21.23
C LYS A 84 2.46 -10.94 -21.58
N ASN A 85 3.63 -11.34 -21.09
CA ASN A 85 4.88 -10.74 -21.47
C ASN A 85 5.57 -11.62 -22.51
N ASP A 86 5.63 -11.17 -23.76
CA ASP A 86 6.21 -11.96 -24.85
C ASP A 86 7.74 -12.11 -24.73
N GLU A 87 8.41 -11.19 -24.02
CA GLU A 87 9.87 -11.21 -23.84
C GLU A 87 10.29 -12.19 -22.74
N THR A 88 9.55 -12.23 -21.63
CA THR A 88 9.87 -13.10 -20.48
C THR A 88 9.09 -14.41 -20.47
N GLY A 89 8.06 -14.54 -21.31
CA GLY A 89 7.14 -15.67 -21.33
C GLY A 89 6.21 -15.73 -20.10
N MET A 90 6.26 -14.76 -19.20
CA MET A 90 5.43 -14.73 -18.00
C MET A 90 3.99 -14.35 -18.33
N THR A 91 3.04 -15.06 -17.73
CA THR A 91 1.61 -14.77 -17.87
C THR A 91 0.95 -14.65 -16.50
N LYS A 92 0.16 -13.60 -16.28
CA LYS A 92 -0.55 -13.39 -15.02
C LYS A 92 -2.02 -13.14 -15.27
N GLU A 93 -2.86 -13.80 -14.46
CA GLU A 93 -4.32 -13.77 -14.60
C GLU A 93 -4.96 -12.92 -13.49
N TYR A 94 -5.93 -12.11 -13.87
CA TYR A 94 -6.69 -11.21 -12.99
C TYR A 94 -8.19 -11.45 -13.16
N LEU A 95 -8.89 -11.66 -12.04
CA LEU A 95 -10.33 -11.87 -12.01
C LEU A 95 -11.05 -10.59 -11.57
N ILE A 96 -11.89 -10.06 -12.43
CA ILE A 96 -12.56 -8.78 -12.25
C ILE A 96 -14.05 -8.99 -12.07
N ALA A 97 -14.62 -8.43 -11.01
CA ALA A 97 -16.05 -8.48 -10.76
C ALA A 97 -16.84 -7.86 -11.94
N PRO A 98 -18.04 -8.39 -12.24
CA PRO A 98 -18.92 -7.77 -13.24
C PRO A 98 -19.28 -6.33 -12.82
N GLY A 99 -19.52 -5.46 -13.80
CA GLY A 99 -19.90 -4.05 -13.55
C GLY A 99 -18.75 -3.07 -13.30
N LYS A 100 -17.53 -3.54 -13.01
CA LYS A 100 -16.35 -2.65 -12.88
C LYS A 100 -15.92 -2.03 -14.21
N HIS A 101 -15.53 -0.76 -14.20
CA HIS A 101 -14.95 -0.12 -15.36
C HIS A 101 -13.49 -0.58 -15.55
N LEU A 102 -13.13 -0.91 -16.79
CA LEU A 102 -11.78 -1.32 -17.15
C LEU A 102 -11.03 -0.10 -17.68
N ASN A 103 -9.81 0.11 -17.20
CA ASN A 103 -8.92 1.18 -17.69
C ASN A 103 -8.10 0.75 -18.92
N VAL A 104 -8.24 -0.50 -19.34
CA VAL A 104 -7.42 -1.13 -20.38
C VAL A 104 -8.30 -1.86 -21.40
N TYR A 105 -7.83 -1.90 -22.64
CA TYR A 105 -8.44 -2.59 -23.77
C TYR A 105 -7.60 -3.79 -24.21
N LYS A 106 -8.21 -4.67 -25.01
CA LYS A 106 -7.51 -5.83 -25.57
C LYS A 106 -6.41 -5.35 -26.51
N GLY A 107 -5.19 -5.83 -26.31
CA GLY A 107 -4.02 -5.45 -27.10
C GLY A 107 -3.23 -4.28 -26.52
N ASP A 108 -3.71 -3.64 -25.44
CA ASP A 108 -2.95 -2.58 -24.77
C ASP A 108 -1.67 -3.12 -24.15
N ARG A 109 -0.59 -2.34 -24.26
CA ARG A 109 0.65 -2.59 -23.53
C ARG A 109 0.56 -1.93 -22.16
N VAL A 110 0.68 -2.73 -21.11
CA VAL A 110 0.64 -2.29 -19.72
C VAL A 110 1.98 -2.49 -19.04
N ARG A 111 2.27 -1.63 -18.05
CA ARG A 111 3.46 -1.75 -17.20
C ARG A 111 3.10 -2.29 -15.82
N ALA A 112 4.05 -2.95 -15.16
CA ALA A 112 3.95 -3.39 -13.78
C ALA A 112 3.53 -2.22 -12.88
N GLY A 113 2.44 -2.43 -12.14
CA GLY A 113 1.80 -1.45 -11.27
C GLY A 113 0.75 -0.57 -11.94
N GLN A 114 0.49 -0.74 -13.25
CA GLN A 114 -0.59 -0.05 -13.94
C GLN A 114 -1.96 -0.61 -13.51
N GLN A 115 -2.93 0.29 -13.28
CA GLN A 115 -4.29 -0.05 -12.90
C GLN A 115 -5.06 -0.65 -14.09
N LEU A 116 -5.65 -1.82 -13.87
CA LEU A 116 -6.52 -2.51 -14.83
C LEU A 116 -7.98 -2.09 -14.69
N ILE A 117 -8.38 -1.68 -13.48
CA ILE A 117 -9.72 -1.18 -13.16
C ILE A 117 -9.60 0.17 -12.43
N GLU A 118 -10.68 0.94 -12.49
CA GLU A 118 -10.85 2.16 -11.71
C GLU A 118 -10.94 1.87 -10.20
N GLY A 119 -10.48 2.83 -9.39
CA GLY A 119 -10.57 2.80 -7.92
C GLY A 119 -9.25 3.19 -7.22
N PRO A 120 -9.28 3.40 -5.89
CA PRO A 120 -8.09 3.60 -5.08
C PRO A 120 -7.17 2.38 -5.09
N ILE A 121 -5.86 2.61 -5.26
CA ILE A 121 -4.87 1.53 -5.26
C ILE A 121 -4.62 1.06 -3.83
N VAL A 122 -4.46 -0.25 -3.64
CA VAL A 122 -4.07 -0.83 -2.36
C VAL A 122 -2.58 -0.55 -2.11
N PRO A 123 -2.19 0.14 -1.03
CA PRO A 123 -0.80 0.47 -0.73
C PRO A 123 0.13 -0.76 -0.68
N GLN A 124 -0.34 -1.88 -0.14
CA GLN A 124 0.44 -3.12 -0.07
C GLN A 124 0.73 -3.72 -1.46
N ASP A 125 -0.16 -3.54 -2.43
CA ASP A 125 0.08 -3.99 -3.80
C ASP A 125 1.16 -3.14 -4.47
N ILE A 126 1.20 -1.83 -4.20
CA ILE A 126 2.28 -0.96 -4.67
C ILE A 126 3.62 -1.38 -4.09
N LEU A 127 3.69 -1.69 -2.78
CA LEU A 127 4.92 -2.15 -2.15
C LEU A 127 5.45 -3.42 -2.82
N ARG A 128 4.56 -4.40 -3.07
CA ARG A 128 4.92 -5.69 -3.66
C ARG A 128 5.38 -5.56 -5.12
N VAL A 129 4.73 -4.70 -5.90
CA VAL A 129 4.97 -4.60 -7.35
C VAL A 129 6.02 -3.55 -7.72
N ARG A 130 5.98 -2.38 -7.07
CA ARG A 130 6.80 -1.21 -7.43
C ARG A 130 7.83 -0.83 -6.37
N GLY A 131 7.83 -1.49 -5.22
CA GLY A 131 8.79 -1.26 -4.14
C GLY A 131 8.46 -0.08 -3.23
N ALA A 132 9.28 0.08 -2.19
CA ALA A 132 9.07 1.05 -1.11
C ALA A 132 9.08 2.51 -1.60
N THR A 133 10.00 2.88 -2.49
CA THR A 133 10.13 4.26 -3.00
C THR A 133 8.86 4.72 -3.71
N ARG A 134 8.29 3.88 -4.58
CA ARG A 134 7.05 4.20 -5.29
C ARG A 134 5.84 4.26 -4.36
N LEU A 135 5.83 3.42 -3.32
CA LEU A 135 4.82 3.50 -2.28
C LEU A 135 4.92 4.81 -1.47
N GLN A 136 6.14 5.24 -1.13
CA GLN A 136 6.36 6.50 -0.41
C GLN A 136 5.84 7.69 -1.22
N GLU A 137 6.23 7.77 -2.49
CA GLU A 137 5.72 8.79 -3.43
C GLU A 137 4.19 8.76 -3.51
N TYR A 138 3.59 7.57 -3.59
CA TYR A 138 2.14 7.42 -3.66
C TYR A 138 1.44 7.95 -2.40
N ILE A 139 1.83 7.49 -1.21
CA ILE A 139 1.19 7.93 0.05
C ILE A 139 1.41 9.43 0.25
N LEU A 140 2.62 9.93 -0.02
CA LEU A 140 2.94 11.35 0.12
C LEU A 140 2.01 12.20 -0.75
N ASN A 141 1.87 11.86 -2.03
CA ASN A 141 1.03 12.62 -2.97
C ASN A 141 -0.45 12.58 -2.60
N GLU A 142 -0.97 11.41 -2.20
CA GLU A 142 -2.38 11.25 -1.79
C GLU A 142 -2.70 12.06 -0.54
N VAL A 143 -1.82 12.01 0.47
CA VAL A 143 -2.01 12.78 1.71
C VAL A 143 -1.90 14.28 1.42
N GLN A 144 -0.91 14.69 0.62
CA GLN A 144 -0.74 16.09 0.23
C GLN A 144 -1.93 16.62 -0.56
N GLU A 145 -2.51 15.82 -1.45
CA GLU A 145 -3.69 16.22 -2.22
C GLU A 145 -4.87 16.54 -1.29
N VAL A 146 -5.10 15.73 -0.26
CA VAL A 146 -6.13 16.01 0.74
C VAL A 146 -5.86 17.33 1.48
N TYR A 147 -4.64 17.55 1.98
CA TYR A 147 -4.32 18.78 2.71
C TYR A 147 -4.40 20.03 1.81
N ARG A 148 -3.91 19.93 0.56
CA ARG A 148 -4.02 21.01 -0.43
C ARG A 148 -5.48 21.35 -0.73
N LEU A 149 -6.35 20.34 -0.88
CA LEU A 149 -7.79 20.55 -1.09
C LEU A 149 -8.46 21.25 0.11
N GLN A 150 -7.95 21.03 1.32
CA GLN A 150 -8.40 21.72 2.55
C GLN A 150 -7.76 23.11 2.74
N GLY A 151 -6.91 23.56 1.80
CA GLY A 151 -6.21 24.83 1.88
C GLY A 151 -5.08 24.87 2.92
N VAL A 152 -4.68 23.70 3.45
CA VAL A 152 -3.59 23.58 4.42
C VAL A 152 -2.31 23.22 3.69
N THR A 153 -1.26 24.01 3.89
CA THR A 153 0.07 23.73 3.34
C THR A 153 0.91 23.03 4.39
N ILE A 154 1.46 21.87 4.04
CA ILE A 154 2.36 21.07 4.88
C ILE A 154 3.56 20.70 4.02
N ASP A 155 4.77 20.84 4.55
CA ASP A 155 5.98 20.37 3.85
C ASP A 155 6.04 18.84 3.80
N ASP A 156 6.50 18.30 2.68
CA ASP A 156 6.63 16.85 2.44
C ASP A 156 7.41 16.14 3.55
N LYS A 157 8.46 16.76 4.08
CA LYS A 157 9.32 16.23 5.15
C LYS A 157 8.53 15.74 6.37
N HIS A 158 7.40 16.38 6.70
CA HIS A 158 6.60 15.99 7.86
C HIS A 158 5.84 14.68 7.61
N ILE A 159 5.29 14.52 6.41
CA ILE A 159 4.57 13.32 6.01
C ILE A 159 5.55 12.16 5.80
N GLU A 160 6.72 12.43 5.22
CA GLU A 160 7.78 11.44 5.02
C GLU A 160 8.25 10.80 6.33
N VAL A 161 8.31 11.56 7.44
CA VAL A 161 8.64 11.01 8.76
C VAL A 161 7.64 9.94 9.19
N ILE A 162 6.35 10.15 8.93
CA ILE A 162 5.29 9.18 9.25
C ILE A 162 5.42 7.96 8.35
N ILE A 163 5.57 8.16 7.04
CA ILE A 163 5.69 7.07 6.07
C ILE A 163 6.95 6.23 6.36
N ARG A 164 8.07 6.86 6.75
CA ARG A 164 9.28 6.16 7.19
C ARG A 164 8.99 5.25 8.37
N LYS A 165 8.16 5.67 9.33
CA LYS A 165 7.78 4.83 10.47
C LYS A 165 6.89 3.66 10.05
N MET A 166 5.97 3.86 9.11
CA MET A 166 5.11 2.80 8.57
C MET A 166 5.89 1.71 7.81
N LEU A 167 7.03 2.07 7.21
CA LEU A 167 7.93 1.18 6.46
C LEU A 167 9.16 0.72 7.28
N SER A 168 9.14 0.91 8.60
CA SER A 168 10.30 0.60 9.47
C SER A 168 10.51 -0.89 9.76
N LYS A 169 9.52 -1.74 9.42
CA LYS A 169 9.54 -3.17 9.72
C LYS A 169 9.78 -4.02 8.48
N MET A 170 10.39 -5.18 8.72
CA MET A 170 10.62 -6.25 7.75
C MET A 170 9.98 -7.53 8.28
N GLU A 171 9.33 -8.30 7.42
CA GLU A 171 8.81 -9.64 7.73
C GLU A 171 9.82 -10.69 7.30
N VAL A 172 10.26 -11.53 8.23
CA VAL A 172 11.28 -12.54 7.96
C VAL A 172 10.67 -13.72 7.20
N GLU A 173 11.19 -13.99 6.00
CA GLU A 173 10.75 -15.10 5.13
C GLU A 173 11.60 -16.36 5.36
N ASP A 174 12.91 -16.18 5.60
CA ASP A 174 13.88 -17.23 5.90
C ASP A 174 14.81 -16.72 7.00
N ALA A 175 14.91 -17.45 8.12
CA ALA A 175 15.75 -17.05 9.23
C ALA A 175 17.26 -17.25 8.95
N GLY A 176 17.64 -18.10 7.98
CA GLY A 176 19.03 -18.46 7.77
C GLY A 176 19.68 -19.00 9.07
N ASP A 177 20.87 -18.49 9.38
CA ASP A 177 21.60 -18.77 10.63
C ASP A 177 21.49 -17.61 11.65
N THR A 178 20.53 -16.70 11.48
CA THR A 178 20.26 -15.61 12.41
C THR A 178 19.40 -16.08 13.59
N ASN A 179 19.21 -15.20 14.58
CA ASN A 179 18.30 -15.46 15.70
C ASN A 179 16.83 -15.11 15.41
N PHE A 180 16.47 -14.85 14.16
CA PHE A 180 15.10 -14.48 13.79
C PHE A 180 14.17 -15.69 13.65
N LEU A 181 12.88 -15.45 13.80
CA LEU A 181 11.84 -16.44 13.50
C LEU A 181 11.16 -16.13 12.16
N ILE A 182 10.77 -17.16 11.43
CA ILE A 182 9.99 -17.01 10.19
C ILE A 182 8.63 -16.40 10.54
N GLY A 183 8.23 -15.36 9.81
CA GLY A 183 7.04 -14.55 10.06
C GLY A 183 7.20 -13.50 11.16
N GLU A 184 8.38 -13.36 11.76
CA GLU A 184 8.64 -12.30 12.74
C GLU A 184 8.72 -10.93 12.06
N TYR A 185 8.09 -9.92 12.67
CA TYR A 185 8.26 -8.51 12.30
C TYR A 185 9.43 -7.90 13.05
N VAL A 186 10.52 -7.67 12.34
CA VAL A 186 11.75 -7.11 12.90
C VAL A 186 11.96 -5.67 12.43
N ASP A 187 12.65 -4.87 13.25
CA ASP A 187 13.06 -3.53 12.82
C ASP A 187 14.09 -3.62 11.70
N ARG A 188 13.99 -2.76 10.67
CA ARG A 188 14.92 -2.77 9.54
C ARG A 188 16.38 -2.65 9.98
N PHE A 189 16.67 -1.76 10.93
CA PHE A 189 18.04 -1.57 11.41
C PHE A 189 18.57 -2.80 12.13
N ARG A 190 17.74 -3.43 12.97
CA ARG A 190 18.10 -4.69 13.67
C ARG A 190 18.31 -5.85 12.70
N TYR A 191 17.49 -5.91 11.64
CA TYR A 191 17.64 -6.90 10.57
C TYR A 191 18.96 -6.73 9.82
N GLU A 192 19.30 -5.50 9.44
CA GLU A 192 20.55 -5.16 8.76
C GLU A 192 21.77 -5.50 9.64
N GLU A 193 21.78 -5.06 10.90
CA GLU A 193 22.86 -5.31 11.85
C GLU A 193 23.10 -6.80 12.12
N GLU A 194 22.03 -7.57 12.34
CA GLU A 194 22.13 -9.02 12.59
C GLU A 194 22.63 -9.76 11.35
N ASN A 195 22.17 -9.37 10.16
CA ASN A 195 22.65 -9.95 8.91
C ASN A 195 24.13 -9.63 8.65
N GLU A 196 24.57 -8.40 8.90
CA GLU A 196 25.98 -8.03 8.81
C GLU A 196 26.85 -8.88 9.76
N ARG A 197 26.39 -9.09 11.00
CA ARG A 197 27.06 -9.94 11.99
C ARG A 197 27.18 -11.41 11.55
N VAL A 198 26.12 -11.96 10.95
CA VAL A 198 26.08 -13.35 10.48
C VAL A 198 26.94 -13.52 9.21
N LEU A 199 26.90 -12.55 8.30
CA LEU A 199 27.75 -12.49 7.10
C LEU A 199 29.24 -12.40 7.47
N ALA A 200 29.60 -11.60 8.47
CA ALA A 200 30.98 -11.51 8.97
C ALA A 200 31.50 -12.87 9.49
N LYS A 201 30.60 -13.74 9.95
CA LYS A 201 30.89 -15.12 10.38
C LYS A 201 30.82 -16.15 9.24
N LYS A 202 30.67 -15.71 7.99
CA LYS A 202 30.50 -16.54 6.79
C LYS A 202 29.32 -17.52 6.89
N LYS A 203 28.27 -17.12 7.59
CA LYS A 203 27.03 -17.89 7.75
C LYS A 203 25.93 -17.35 6.83
N LYS A 204 24.82 -18.08 6.71
CA LYS A 204 23.70 -17.72 5.84
C LYS A 204 22.87 -16.59 6.49
N PRO A 205 22.75 -15.40 5.89
CA PRO A 205 21.90 -14.32 6.41
C PRO A 205 20.42 -14.67 6.29
N ALA A 206 19.58 -13.99 7.06
CA ALA A 206 18.14 -14.05 6.92
C ALA A 206 17.69 -13.34 5.65
N LYS A 207 16.55 -13.78 5.10
CA LYS A 207 15.81 -13.07 4.04
C LYS A 207 14.54 -12.51 4.66
N ALA A 208 14.27 -11.23 4.41
CA ALA A 208 13.06 -10.57 4.84
C ALA A 208 12.54 -9.61 3.77
N SER A 209 11.23 -9.42 3.74
CA SER A 209 10.55 -8.49 2.84
C SER A 209 10.05 -7.27 3.62
N PRO A 210 10.09 -6.06 3.03
CA PRO A 210 9.54 -4.89 3.68
C PRO A 210 8.03 -5.05 3.85
N VAL A 211 7.51 -4.63 4.99
CA VAL A 211 6.07 -4.63 5.26
C VAL A 211 5.59 -3.20 5.52
N LEU A 212 4.41 -2.87 4.98
CA LEU A 212 3.71 -1.64 5.31
C LEU A 212 2.77 -1.89 6.49
N LEU A 213 3.06 -1.28 7.63
CA LEU A 213 2.20 -1.31 8.82
C LEU A 213 1.52 0.04 9.03
N GLY A 214 0.24 0.00 9.37
CA GLY A 214 -0.47 1.19 9.84
C GLY A 214 0.14 1.76 11.13
N ILE A 215 -0.02 3.07 11.37
CA ILE A 215 0.60 3.75 12.51
C ILE A 215 0.23 3.13 13.86
N THR A 216 -0.99 2.61 14.02
CA THR A 216 -1.40 1.89 15.25
C THR A 216 -0.55 0.64 15.47
N ARG A 217 -0.45 -0.23 14.46
CA ARG A 217 0.37 -1.46 14.54
C ARG A 217 1.86 -1.17 14.64
N ALA A 218 2.36 -0.18 13.90
CA ALA A 218 3.76 0.24 13.94
C ALA A 218 4.15 0.77 15.33
N SER A 219 3.21 1.44 16.02
CA SER A 219 3.43 1.97 17.39
C SER A 219 3.44 0.88 18.45
N LEU A 220 2.57 -0.13 18.33
CA LEU A 220 2.56 -1.29 19.24
C LEU A 220 3.78 -2.20 19.06
N SER A 221 4.40 -2.18 17.87
CA SER A 221 5.57 -3.00 17.51
C SER A 221 6.91 -2.28 17.73
N THR A 222 6.93 -1.24 18.59
CA THR A 222 8.17 -0.55 18.97
C THR A 222 9.03 -1.42 19.90
N SER A 223 10.33 -1.16 19.94
CA SER A 223 11.27 -1.88 20.81
C SER A 223 11.07 -1.56 22.29
N SER A 224 10.69 -0.31 22.62
CA SER A 224 10.40 0.10 23.98
C SER A 224 9.01 -0.38 24.40
N PHE A 225 8.94 -1.40 25.25
CA PHE A 225 7.67 -1.88 25.77
C PHE A 225 7.01 -0.83 26.69
N ILE A 226 7.79 0.04 27.33
CA ILE A 226 7.29 1.16 28.14
C ILE A 226 6.53 2.15 27.24
N SER A 227 7.16 2.54 26.12
CA SER A 227 6.51 3.39 25.12
C SER A 227 5.29 2.70 24.50
N ALA A 228 5.36 1.41 24.17
CA ALA A 228 4.24 0.66 23.59
C ALA A 228 3.04 0.60 24.54
N ALA A 229 3.28 0.28 25.82
CA ALA A 229 2.26 0.13 26.85
C ALA A 229 1.48 1.43 27.13
N SER A 230 2.12 2.59 26.92
CA SER A 230 1.49 3.91 27.03
C SER A 230 0.56 4.27 25.87
N PHE A 231 0.59 3.54 24.75
CA PHE A 231 -0.23 3.83 23.58
C PHE A 231 -1.61 3.16 23.68
N GLN A 232 -1.64 1.83 23.53
CA GLN A 232 -2.84 0.98 23.58
C GLN A 232 -2.47 -0.44 24.03
N GLU A 233 -3.46 -1.29 24.29
CA GLU A 233 -3.28 -2.72 24.64
C GLU A 233 -2.33 -2.96 25.85
N THR A 234 -2.32 -2.06 26.84
CA THR A 234 -1.37 -2.04 27.98
C THR A 234 -1.20 -3.40 28.65
N THR A 235 -2.29 -4.10 28.98
CA THR A 235 -2.23 -5.42 29.63
C THR A 235 -1.47 -6.44 28.78
N ARG A 236 -1.78 -6.51 27.48
CA ARG A 236 -1.14 -7.45 26.56
C ARG A 236 0.35 -7.16 26.43
N VAL A 237 0.73 -5.88 26.26
CA VAL A 237 2.12 -5.46 26.11
C VAL A 237 2.94 -5.78 27.36
N LEU A 238 2.40 -5.50 28.56
CA LEU A 238 3.10 -5.77 29.82
C LEU A 238 3.20 -7.26 30.12
N THR A 239 2.17 -8.05 29.83
CA THR A 239 2.22 -9.51 29.99
C THR A 239 3.28 -10.14 29.08
N ASP A 240 3.35 -9.73 27.82
CA ASP A 240 4.36 -10.24 26.89
C ASP A 240 5.78 -9.84 27.29
N ALA A 241 5.95 -8.59 27.77
CA ALA A 241 7.23 -8.11 28.28
C ALA A 241 7.68 -8.86 29.55
N ALA A 242 6.75 -9.14 30.48
CA ALA A 242 7.02 -9.90 31.70
C ALA A 242 7.35 -11.36 31.38
N PHE A 243 6.57 -12.01 30.51
CA PHE A 243 6.79 -13.38 30.08
C PHE A 243 8.15 -13.56 29.40
N SER A 244 8.52 -12.61 28.54
CA SER A 244 9.78 -12.64 27.79
C SER A 244 10.97 -12.06 28.55
N GLY A 245 10.77 -11.54 29.77
CA GLY A 245 11.81 -10.87 30.56
C GLY A 245 12.47 -9.68 29.84
N ARG A 246 11.69 -8.93 29.04
CA ARG A 246 12.23 -7.84 28.20
C ARG A 246 12.86 -6.74 29.06
N ARG A 247 13.94 -6.16 28.56
CA ARG A 247 14.58 -4.96 29.12
C ARG A 247 14.43 -3.81 28.14
N ASP A 248 14.10 -2.63 28.67
CA ASP A 248 14.00 -1.40 27.90
C ASP A 248 15.32 -0.64 27.97
N GLU A 249 15.84 -0.20 26.82
CA GLU A 249 17.11 0.53 26.72
C GLU A 249 16.93 2.05 26.83
N LEU A 250 15.70 2.52 26.99
CA LEU A 250 15.36 3.93 27.17
C LEU A 250 15.91 4.86 26.05
N LYS A 251 15.83 4.43 24.78
CA LYS A 251 16.44 5.17 23.65
C LYS A 251 15.58 6.29 23.07
N GLY A 252 14.29 6.29 23.36
CA GLY A 252 13.29 7.20 22.82
C GLY A 252 12.82 8.25 23.82
N LEU A 253 11.85 9.06 23.38
CA LEU A 253 11.36 10.20 24.15
C LEU A 253 10.40 9.75 25.27
N LYS A 254 9.44 8.86 24.98
CA LYS A 254 8.32 8.55 25.88
C LYS A 254 8.79 7.80 27.12
N GLU A 255 9.62 6.79 26.93
CA GLU A 255 10.26 6.04 28.01
C GLU A 255 11.00 6.95 29.00
N ASN A 256 11.80 7.92 28.53
CA ASN A 256 12.55 8.82 29.40
C ASN A 256 11.62 9.80 30.12
N VAL A 257 10.57 10.30 29.46
CA VAL A 257 9.53 11.11 30.12
C VAL A 257 8.84 10.32 31.22
N ILE A 258 8.45 9.07 30.97
CA ILE A 258 7.76 8.22 31.95
C ILE A 258 8.67 7.90 33.15
N MET A 259 9.96 7.68 32.90
CA MET A 259 10.96 7.40 33.94
C MET A 259 11.47 8.65 34.66
N GLY A 260 11.12 9.86 34.20
CA GLY A 260 11.63 11.11 34.76
C GLY A 260 13.10 11.41 34.42
N HIS A 261 13.62 10.82 33.35
CA HIS A 261 14.96 11.07 32.83
C HIS A 261 14.97 12.25 31.86
N LEU A 262 16.17 12.76 31.55
CA LEU A 262 16.35 13.67 30.43
C LEU A 262 15.96 12.95 29.13
N ILE A 263 15.20 13.64 28.29
CA ILE A 263 14.81 13.11 26.98
C ILE A 263 16.02 13.15 26.02
N PRO A 264 16.20 12.16 25.14
CA PRO A 264 17.32 12.13 24.19
C PRO A 264 17.05 13.06 22.98
N ALA A 265 16.81 14.33 23.27
CA ALA A 265 16.57 15.38 22.28
C ALA A 265 16.83 16.77 22.87
N GLY A 266 17.44 17.64 22.05
CA GLY A 266 17.72 19.02 22.43
C GLY A 266 18.84 19.11 23.47
N THR A 267 18.49 19.52 24.70
CA THR A 267 19.45 19.73 25.80
C THR A 267 19.64 18.50 26.70
N GLY A 268 18.93 17.41 26.43
CA GLY A 268 19.07 16.13 27.13
C GLY A 268 19.77 15.09 26.27
#